data_AF-A0A2D8BYD2-F1
#
_entry.id   AF-A0A2D8BYD2-F1
#
_cell.length_a   1.000
_cell.length_b   1.000
_cell.length_c   1.000
_cell.angle_alpha   90.00
_cell.angle_beta   90.00
_cell.angle_gamma   90.00
#
_symmetry.space_group_name_H-M   'P 1'
#
loop_
_entity.id
_entity.type
_entity.pdbx_description
1 polymer ?
#
loop_
_entity_poly.entity_id
_entity_poly.type
_entity_poly.pdbx_seq_one_letter_code
_entity_poly.pdbx_strand_id
1 'polypeptide(L)'
;MIRLILVILAIVVACTLTGIVVLNPGTAEFEFFGLAVRTSFALAFVVFLLGSFLMLVIWWAIYIAWTAPEKFRRFSLRRRRERGFDALERALIASAAGEGETAVRQAARADALLDRPALSRLLAARAAEAAGNLPGAEAHYEAMLEDPKTRLVARRGLAQIAHERGEHAMTVEHARIAFAESKSVRWAFAALFDAQVAQGDWDAAMATLAEGEKRRQIEPDKAKRRRAVLLTAAALGREQSDTAKALTMAELAAQTAPGFAPASVLAARLMGPARKHKKAESLLKSAWAAAPHPAIARALADLRKSDTKAKRAERLRELAALRPEHRESRILMVEAAIEAGETGLARAILDPLLEMGTPTARLSALASRLARMEGDDREARRWMTRASHAPGEADWSDIDGEGRAFPYPPEDWKRMVYAFGDEGRLLHPRHERYEIAAGAVPETALLEAPRPARAKAQGGDKSYYSAPRPPDDPGVGNDEDDENTADDAEDDLDHVAGRGTR
;
A
#
# COMPACT_ATOMS: atom_id res chain seq x y z
N MET A 1 19.30 39.90 -54.78
CA MET A 1 19.57 40.05 -56.22
C MET A 1 19.14 41.42 -56.76
N ILE A 2 17.92 41.89 -56.48
CA ILE A 2 17.43 43.22 -56.94
C ILE A 2 18.33 44.41 -56.53
N ARG A 3 18.87 44.40 -55.30
CA ARG A 3 19.79 45.46 -54.83
C ARG A 3 21.12 45.51 -55.57
N LEU A 4 21.64 44.36 -56.03
CA LEU A 4 22.89 44.29 -56.77
C LEU A 4 22.71 44.82 -58.21
N ILE A 5 21.58 44.49 -58.84
CA ILE A 5 21.22 44.95 -60.19
C ILE A 5 21.04 46.48 -60.21
N LEU A 6 20.38 47.05 -59.19
CA LEU A 6 20.21 48.50 -59.08
C LEU A 6 21.53 49.25 -58.88
N VAL A 7 22.47 48.69 -58.12
CA VAL A 7 23.80 49.31 -57.93
C VAL A 7 24.63 49.26 -59.21
N ILE A 8 24.62 48.13 -59.93
CA ILE A 8 25.33 47.99 -61.21
C ILE A 8 24.72 48.93 -62.26
N LEU A 9 23.39 49.02 -62.34
CA LEU A 9 22.71 49.95 -63.24
C LEU A 9 23.04 51.40 -62.91
N ALA A 10 23.07 51.77 -61.63
CA ALA A 10 23.46 53.12 -61.21
C ALA A 10 24.92 53.45 -61.55
N ILE A 11 25.83 52.48 -61.44
CA ILE A 11 27.23 52.64 -61.84
C ILE A 11 27.35 52.82 -63.36
N VAL A 12 26.64 52.01 -64.15
CA VAL A 12 26.64 52.14 -65.62
C VAL A 12 26.08 53.50 -66.05
N VAL A 13 24.98 53.94 -65.44
CA VAL A 13 24.39 55.27 -65.70
C VAL A 13 25.31 56.40 -65.25
N ALA A 14 26.00 56.26 -64.12
CA ALA A 14 26.98 57.24 -63.67
C ALA A 14 28.19 57.32 -64.62
N CYS A 15 28.70 56.18 -65.10
CA CYS A 15 29.78 56.14 -66.08
C CYS A 15 29.38 56.76 -67.43
N THR A 16 28.15 56.51 -67.91
CA THR A 16 27.67 57.11 -69.17
C THR A 16 27.41 58.60 -69.04
N LEU A 17 26.82 59.06 -67.94
CA LEU A 17 26.66 60.50 -67.67
C LEU A 17 28.03 61.20 -67.55
N THR A 18 29.00 60.60 -66.86
CA THR A 18 30.35 61.17 -66.72
C THR A 18 31.03 61.32 -68.08
N GLY A 19 30.89 60.34 -68.98
CA GLY A 19 31.40 60.42 -70.35
C GLY A 19 30.80 61.57 -71.15
N ILE A 20 29.48 61.76 -71.09
CA ILE A 20 28.75 62.81 -71.83
C ILE A 20 29.13 64.23 -71.34
N VAL A 21 29.38 64.38 -70.03
CA VAL A 21 29.78 65.65 -69.40
C VAL A 21 31.23 66.03 -69.77
N VAL A 22 32.14 65.06 -69.90
CA VAL A 22 33.54 65.31 -70.29
C VAL A 22 33.67 65.70 -71.76
N LEU A 23 32.77 65.19 -72.63
CA LEU A 23 32.77 65.46 -74.07
C LEU A 23 32.17 66.83 -74.47
N ASN A 24 31.50 67.55 -73.55
CA ASN A 24 30.91 68.88 -73.81
C ASN A 24 31.31 69.90 -72.72
N PRO A 25 32.34 70.75 -72.94
CA PRO A 25 32.75 71.76 -71.96
C PRO A 25 31.75 72.93 -71.95
N GLY A 26 30.61 72.74 -71.30
CA GLY A 26 29.70 73.82 -70.94
C GLY A 26 30.26 74.62 -69.75
N THR A 27 30.04 75.93 -69.74
CA THR A 27 30.25 76.77 -68.56
C THR A 27 28.93 76.87 -67.79
N ALA A 28 28.93 76.56 -66.51
CA ALA A 28 27.78 76.78 -65.65
C ALA A 28 27.97 78.13 -64.92
N GLU A 29 27.02 79.04 -65.11
CA GLU A 29 26.94 80.28 -64.34
C GLU A 29 25.94 80.08 -63.22
N PHE A 30 26.42 80.14 -61.98
CA PHE A 30 25.58 80.17 -60.79
C PHE A 30 25.64 81.59 -60.21
N GLU A 31 24.51 82.28 -60.21
CA GLU A 31 24.32 83.51 -59.43
C GLU A 31 23.73 83.14 -58.07
N PHE A 32 24.51 83.34 -57.01
CA PHE A 32 24.03 83.19 -55.65
C PHE A 32 24.37 84.45 -54.86
N PHE A 33 23.35 85.16 -54.37
CA PHE A 33 23.50 86.36 -53.53
C PHE A 33 24.43 87.46 -54.13
N GLY A 34 24.41 87.65 -55.45
CA GLY A 34 25.19 88.68 -56.14
C GLY A 34 26.65 88.35 -56.43
N LEU A 35 27.11 87.13 -56.10
CA LEU A 35 28.40 86.59 -56.53
C LEU A 35 28.20 85.65 -57.72
N ALA A 36 28.64 86.10 -58.90
CA ALA A 36 28.67 85.27 -60.10
C ALA A 36 29.97 84.46 -60.11
N VAL A 37 29.88 83.16 -59.85
CA VAL A 37 31.04 82.25 -59.88
C VAL A 37 30.98 81.43 -61.17
N ARG A 38 31.82 81.77 -62.15
CA ARG A 38 32.01 80.95 -63.36
C ARG A 38 32.87 79.74 -63.04
N THR A 39 32.27 78.56 -63.03
CA THR A 39 32.97 77.29 -62.79
C THR A 39 32.79 76.34 -63.97
N SER A 40 33.75 75.45 -64.21
CA SER A 40 33.58 74.39 -65.22
C SER A 40 32.40 73.49 -64.83
N PHE A 41 31.54 73.16 -65.80
CA PHE A 41 30.38 72.30 -65.56
C PHE A 41 30.78 70.94 -64.96
N ALA A 42 31.98 70.44 -65.29
CA ALA A 42 32.56 69.24 -64.70
C ALA A 42 32.75 69.37 -63.17
N LEU A 43 33.28 70.50 -62.67
CA LEU A 43 33.48 70.68 -61.23
C LEU A 43 32.15 70.85 -60.49
N ALA A 44 31.21 71.61 -61.07
CA ALA A 44 29.86 71.77 -60.51
C ALA A 44 29.12 70.42 -60.43
N PHE A 45 29.26 69.58 -61.46
CA PHE A 45 28.67 68.25 -61.49
C PHE A 45 29.27 67.32 -60.44
N VAL A 46 30.60 67.32 -60.27
CA VAL A 46 31.27 66.52 -59.22
C VAL A 46 30.83 66.95 -57.82
N VAL A 47 30.74 68.26 -57.55
CA VAL A 47 30.27 68.77 -56.25
C VAL A 47 28.80 68.39 -56.02
N PHE A 48 27.95 68.47 -57.03
CA PHE A 48 26.55 68.03 -56.94
C PHE A 48 26.45 66.53 -56.66
N LEU A 49 27.24 65.72 -57.35
CA LEU A 49 27.22 64.26 -57.20
C LEU A 49 27.74 63.84 -55.81
N LEU A 50 28.79 64.50 -55.32
CA LEU A 50 29.31 64.31 -53.97
C LEU A 50 28.31 64.76 -52.91
N GLY A 51 27.65 65.91 -53.10
CA GLY A 51 26.60 66.42 -52.20
C GLY A 51 25.39 65.49 -52.15
N SER A 52 24.94 64.99 -53.30
CA SER A 52 23.85 64.01 -53.40
C SER A 52 24.22 62.68 -52.73
N PHE A 53 25.45 62.20 -52.93
CA PHE A 53 25.95 61.00 -52.25
C PHE A 53 25.99 61.18 -50.73
N LEU A 54 26.51 62.31 -50.24
CA LEU A 54 26.51 62.62 -48.80
C LEU A 54 25.08 62.64 -48.24
N MET A 55 24.15 63.26 -48.96
CA MET A 55 22.75 63.34 -48.55
C MET A 55 22.08 61.96 -48.51
N LEU A 56 22.37 61.07 -49.46
CA LEU A 56 21.92 59.68 -49.43
C LEU A 56 22.51 58.90 -48.25
N VAL A 57 23.80 59.09 -47.93
CA VAL A 57 24.45 58.45 -46.77
C VAL A 57 23.83 58.94 -45.47
N ILE A 58 23.60 60.25 -45.33
CA ILE A 58 22.93 60.84 -44.16
C ILE A 58 21.49 60.30 -44.04
N TRP A 59 20.73 60.26 -45.14
CA TRP A 59 19.38 59.72 -45.16
C TRP A 59 19.34 58.23 -44.79
N TRP A 60 20.28 57.44 -45.30
CA TRP A 60 20.43 56.03 -44.96
C TRP A 60 20.80 55.82 -43.49
N ALA A 61 21.69 56.65 -42.94
CA ALA A 61 22.03 56.64 -41.53
C ALA A 61 20.83 56.96 -40.64
N ILE A 62 20.02 57.97 -41.00
CA ILE A 62 18.76 58.30 -40.31
C ILE A 62 17.77 57.14 -40.40
N TYR A 63 17.61 56.54 -41.59
CA TYR A 63 16.72 55.38 -41.79
C TYR A 63 17.13 54.17 -40.95
N ILE A 64 18.43 53.87 -40.86
CA ILE A 64 18.94 52.81 -39.96
C ILE A 64 18.72 53.20 -38.51
N ALA A 65 19.03 54.43 -38.11
CA ALA A 65 18.83 54.89 -36.73
C ALA A 65 17.36 54.78 -36.29
N TRP A 66 16.41 55.02 -37.18
CA TRP A 66 14.97 54.86 -36.90
C TRP A 66 14.48 53.41 -36.98
N THR A 67 15.05 52.55 -37.82
CA THR A 67 14.58 51.15 -37.98
C THR A 67 15.37 50.10 -37.17
N ALA A 68 16.56 50.45 -36.67
CA ALA A 68 17.40 49.60 -35.83
C ALA A 68 16.85 49.29 -34.43
N PRO A 69 16.15 50.21 -33.73
CA PRO A 69 15.68 49.97 -32.35
C PRO A 69 14.77 48.75 -32.26
N GLU A 70 13.85 48.58 -33.21
CA GLU A 70 12.94 47.44 -33.21
C GLU A 70 13.63 46.11 -33.48
N LYS A 71 14.59 46.08 -34.41
CA LYS A 71 15.34 44.86 -34.76
C LYS A 71 16.23 44.42 -33.61
N PHE A 72 16.88 45.37 -32.94
CA PHE A 72 17.70 45.09 -31.76
C PHE A 72 16.86 44.59 -30.58
N ARG A 73 15.69 45.21 -30.34
CA ARG A 73 14.75 44.73 -29.31
C ARG A 73 14.31 43.30 -29.57
N ARG A 74 13.92 42.96 -30.81
CA ARG A 74 13.52 41.60 -31.19
C ARG A 74 14.67 40.59 -31.05
N PHE A 75 15.89 40.96 -31.44
CA PHE A 75 17.07 40.11 -31.30
C PHE A 75 17.43 39.85 -29.82
N SER A 76 17.40 40.90 -28.99
CA SER A 76 17.66 40.79 -27.55
C SER A 76 16.62 39.93 -26.84
N LEU A 77 15.33 40.12 -27.15
CA LEU A 77 14.24 39.28 -26.63
C LEU A 77 14.40 37.81 -27.03
N ARG A 78 14.79 37.55 -28.30
CA ARG A 78 15.05 36.19 -28.77
C ARG A 78 16.21 35.55 -28.00
N ARG A 79 17.33 36.27 -27.84
CA ARG A 79 18.50 35.76 -27.11
C ARG A 79 18.23 35.56 -25.62
N ARG A 80 17.41 36.42 -25.00
CA ARG A 80 16.96 36.26 -23.61
C ARG A 80 16.11 34.98 -23.47
N ARG A 81 15.19 34.76 -24.41
CA ARG A 81 14.33 33.57 -24.43
C ARG A 81 15.12 32.28 -24.68
N GLU A 82 16.08 32.28 -25.61
CA GLU A 82 16.97 31.14 -25.85
C GLU A 82 17.75 30.77 -24.58
N ARG A 83 18.38 31.75 -23.92
CA ARG A 83 19.06 31.52 -22.63
C ARG A 83 18.11 31.02 -21.53
N GLY A 84 16.85 31.46 -21.53
CA GLY A 84 15.83 31.00 -20.59
C GLY A 84 15.47 29.53 -20.82
N PHE A 85 15.36 29.11 -22.08
CA PHE A 85 15.14 27.70 -22.43
C PHE A 85 16.38 26.83 -22.14
N ASP A 86 17.60 27.33 -22.39
CA ASP A 86 18.82 26.61 -22.01
C ASP A 86 18.91 26.40 -20.49
N ALA A 87 18.51 27.41 -19.70
CA ALA A 87 18.46 27.29 -18.24
C ALA A 87 17.38 26.30 -17.78
N LEU A 88 16.20 26.32 -18.42
CA LEU A 88 15.13 25.35 -18.18
C LEU A 88 15.59 23.92 -18.47
N GLU A 89 16.24 23.69 -19.61
CA GLU A 89 16.77 22.36 -19.99
C GLU A 89 17.77 21.87 -18.95
N ARG A 90 18.74 22.71 -18.56
CA ARG A 90 19.73 22.36 -17.53
C ARG A 90 19.08 22.08 -16.18
N ALA A 91 18.06 22.84 -15.80
CA ALA A 91 17.34 22.62 -14.55
C ALA A 91 16.60 21.28 -14.55
N LEU A 92 15.97 20.91 -15.68
CA LEU A 92 15.28 19.62 -15.82
C LEU A 92 16.26 18.45 -15.81
N ILE A 93 17.38 18.55 -16.52
CA ILE A 93 18.43 17.51 -16.53
C ILE A 93 19.04 17.36 -15.13
N ALA A 94 19.38 18.47 -14.47
CA ALA A 94 19.92 18.45 -13.11
C ALA A 94 18.93 17.85 -12.11
N SER A 95 17.65 18.22 -12.19
CA SER A 95 16.59 17.67 -11.33
C SER A 95 16.44 16.16 -11.53
N ALA A 96 16.48 15.68 -12.79
CA ALA A 96 16.42 14.26 -13.09
C ALA A 96 17.69 13.49 -12.69
N ALA A 97 18.85 14.15 -12.71
CA ALA A 97 20.13 13.59 -12.27
C ALA A 97 20.30 13.56 -10.74
N GLY A 98 19.35 14.12 -9.98
CA GLY A 98 19.43 14.22 -8.52
C GLY A 98 20.31 15.38 -8.02
N GLU A 99 20.77 16.26 -8.91
CA GLU A 99 21.53 17.45 -8.53
C GLU A 99 20.59 18.61 -8.14
N GLY A 100 19.96 18.51 -6.98
CA GLY A 100 18.93 19.46 -6.54
C GLY A 100 19.40 20.93 -6.47
N GLU A 101 20.59 21.19 -5.92
CA GLU A 101 21.10 22.57 -5.80
C GLU A 101 21.41 23.22 -7.16
N THR A 102 21.92 22.46 -8.13
CA THR A 102 22.16 22.97 -9.49
C THR A 102 20.81 23.19 -10.18
N ALA A 103 19.84 22.29 -10.00
CA ALA A 103 18.48 22.44 -10.50
C ALA A 103 17.81 23.72 -9.97
N VAL A 104 17.90 24.01 -8.67
CA VAL A 104 17.30 25.22 -8.06
C VAL A 104 17.93 26.49 -8.63
N ARG A 105 19.27 26.53 -8.76
CA ARG A 105 19.97 27.68 -9.36
C ARG A 105 19.58 27.92 -10.82
N GLN A 106 19.50 26.86 -11.62
CA GLN A 106 19.10 26.98 -13.03
C GLN A 106 17.61 27.30 -13.17
N ALA A 107 16.76 26.82 -12.27
CA ALA A 107 15.34 27.14 -12.24
C ALA A 107 15.09 28.62 -11.92
N ALA A 108 15.79 29.18 -10.93
CA ALA A 108 15.74 30.61 -10.61
C ALA A 108 16.23 31.47 -11.81
N ARG A 109 17.27 31.00 -12.51
CA ARG A 109 17.75 31.66 -13.74
C ARG A 109 16.72 31.59 -14.87
N ALA A 110 16.03 30.47 -15.03
CA ALA A 110 14.96 30.32 -16.01
C ALA A 110 13.78 31.25 -15.68
N ASP A 111 13.38 31.36 -14.41
CA ASP A 111 12.33 32.27 -13.95
C ASP A 111 12.65 33.74 -14.25
N ALA A 112 13.88 34.18 -13.99
CA ALA A 112 14.31 35.55 -14.31
C ALA A 112 14.36 35.87 -15.82
N LEU A 113 14.49 34.85 -16.67
CA LEU A 113 14.63 35.00 -18.12
C LEU A 113 13.34 34.74 -18.91
N LEU A 114 12.41 33.97 -18.36
CA LEU A 114 11.17 33.55 -19.02
C LEU A 114 9.96 34.28 -18.43
N ASP A 115 9.21 35.02 -19.25
CA ASP A 115 7.93 35.62 -18.88
C ASP A 115 6.78 34.58 -18.89
N ARG A 116 6.96 33.44 -18.20
CA ARG A 116 6.03 32.30 -18.16
C ARG A 116 5.88 31.76 -16.73
N PRO A 117 5.11 32.45 -15.86
CA PRO A 117 5.06 32.16 -14.42
C PRO A 117 4.58 30.74 -14.08
N ALA A 118 3.69 30.16 -14.88
CA ALA A 118 3.21 28.79 -14.68
C ALA A 118 4.31 27.73 -14.84
N LEU A 119 5.18 27.89 -15.85
CA LEU A 119 6.24 26.93 -16.16
C LEU A 119 7.42 27.10 -15.20
N SER A 120 7.78 28.34 -14.89
CA SER A 120 8.89 28.63 -13.98
C SER A 120 8.59 28.20 -12.55
N ARG A 121 7.37 28.42 -12.03
CA ARG A 121 6.95 27.93 -10.71
C ARG A 121 6.93 26.41 -10.62
N LEU A 122 6.44 25.72 -11.66
CA LEU A 122 6.46 24.26 -11.68
C LEU A 122 7.90 23.73 -11.64
N LEU A 123 8.80 24.33 -12.41
CA LEU A 123 10.20 23.96 -12.41
C LEU A 123 10.86 24.24 -11.06
N ALA A 124 10.57 25.39 -10.45
CA ALA A 124 11.06 25.73 -9.11
C ALA A 124 10.59 24.73 -8.05
N ALA A 125 9.32 24.33 -8.10
CA ALA A 125 8.78 23.30 -7.21
C ALA A 125 9.52 21.95 -7.39
N ARG A 126 9.71 21.49 -8.63
CA ARG A 126 10.44 20.23 -8.92
C ARG A 126 11.91 20.29 -8.57
N ALA A 127 12.54 21.44 -8.75
CA ALA A 127 13.92 21.64 -8.34
C ALA A 127 14.07 21.60 -6.82
N ALA A 128 13.11 22.19 -6.09
CA ALA A 128 13.07 22.13 -4.63
C ALA A 128 12.82 20.70 -4.11
N GLU A 129 11.94 19.92 -4.75
CA GLU A 129 11.77 18.48 -4.47
C GLU A 129 13.08 17.72 -4.68
N ALA A 130 13.75 17.91 -5.81
CA ALA A 130 15.02 17.25 -6.10
C ALA A 130 16.16 17.66 -5.13
N ALA A 131 16.06 18.85 -4.53
CA ALA A 131 16.98 19.31 -3.49
C ALA A 131 16.60 18.82 -2.07
N GLY A 132 15.50 18.07 -1.92
CA GLY A 132 14.99 17.64 -0.61
C GLY A 132 14.34 18.76 0.21
N ASN A 133 14.16 19.96 -0.37
CA ASN A 133 13.49 21.09 0.29
C ASN A 133 11.97 21.01 0.07
N LEU A 134 11.32 20.08 0.77
CA LEU A 134 9.87 19.88 0.69
C LEU A 134 9.06 21.13 1.07
N PRO A 135 9.41 21.90 2.14
CA PRO A 135 8.69 23.14 2.46
C PRO A 135 8.74 24.19 1.34
N GLY A 136 9.90 24.32 0.67
CA GLY A 136 10.04 25.21 -0.49
C GLY A 136 9.21 24.75 -1.69
N ALA A 137 9.18 23.44 -1.95
CA ALA A 137 8.36 22.86 -3.01
C ALA A 137 6.86 23.09 -2.77
N GLU A 138 6.41 22.92 -1.53
CA GLU A 138 5.04 23.14 -1.08
C GLU A 138 4.59 24.59 -1.35
N ALA A 139 5.39 25.59 -0.93
CA ALA A 139 5.09 27.00 -1.18
C ALA A 139 4.97 27.32 -2.69
N HIS A 140 5.81 26.71 -3.54
CA HIS A 140 5.71 26.88 -4.98
C HIS A 140 4.45 26.23 -5.57
N TYR A 141 4.04 25.06 -5.09
CA TYR A 141 2.80 24.43 -5.53
C TYR A 141 1.56 25.16 -5.03
N GLU A 142 1.55 25.68 -3.80
CA GLU A 142 0.45 26.50 -3.29
C GLU A 142 0.23 27.74 -4.15
N ALA A 143 1.30 28.46 -4.51
CA ALA A 143 1.24 29.60 -5.42
C ALA A 143 0.72 29.22 -6.83
N MET A 144 0.81 27.95 -7.22
CA MET A 144 0.28 27.44 -8.49
C MET A 144 -1.20 27.05 -8.44
N LEU A 145 -1.86 27.06 -7.27
CA LEU A 145 -3.29 26.76 -7.15
C LEU A 145 -4.19 27.89 -7.69
N GLU A 146 -3.68 29.12 -7.72
CA GLU A 146 -4.39 30.32 -8.19
C GLU A 146 -4.75 30.24 -9.68
N ASP A 147 -3.81 29.78 -10.52
CA ASP A 147 -4.03 29.66 -11.97
C ASP A 147 -4.72 28.32 -12.32
N PRO A 148 -5.90 28.35 -12.98
CA PRO A 148 -6.58 27.14 -13.44
C PRO A 148 -5.73 26.18 -14.27
N LYS A 149 -4.73 26.69 -15.00
CA LYS A 149 -3.85 25.87 -15.86
C LYS A 149 -2.86 25.03 -15.07
N THR A 150 -2.45 25.49 -13.89
CA THR A 150 -1.44 24.82 -13.05
C THR A 150 -2.02 24.09 -11.85
N ARG A 151 -3.25 24.42 -11.45
CA ARG A 151 -3.92 23.87 -10.28
C ARG A 151 -3.87 22.35 -10.19
N LEU A 152 -4.14 21.63 -11.29
CA LEU A 152 -4.13 20.17 -11.28
C LEU A 152 -2.74 19.58 -10.98
N VAL A 153 -1.70 20.18 -11.55
CA VAL A 153 -0.31 19.75 -11.33
C VAL A 153 0.14 20.12 -9.91
N ALA A 154 -0.24 21.29 -9.43
CA ALA A 154 0.00 21.74 -8.07
C ALA A 154 -0.63 20.78 -7.04
N ARG A 155 -1.91 20.41 -7.23
CA ARG A 155 -2.58 19.43 -6.37
C ARG A 155 -1.90 18.08 -6.38
N ARG A 156 -1.33 17.64 -7.50
CA ARG A 156 -0.53 16.41 -7.56
C ARG A 156 0.71 16.50 -6.69
N GLY A 157 1.46 17.61 -6.79
CA GLY A 157 2.66 17.84 -5.98
C GLY A 157 2.34 17.88 -4.50
N LEU A 158 1.33 18.66 -4.10
CA LEU A 158 0.88 18.75 -2.70
C LEU A 158 0.38 17.41 -2.16
N ALA A 159 -0.40 16.65 -2.95
CA ALA A 159 -0.83 15.32 -2.55
C ALA A 159 0.34 14.34 -2.35
N GLN A 160 1.38 14.43 -3.19
CA GLN A 160 2.58 13.60 -3.07
C GLN A 160 3.38 13.96 -1.81
N ILE A 161 3.62 15.25 -1.57
CA ILE A 161 4.32 15.74 -0.37
C ILE A 161 3.56 15.32 0.89
N ALA A 162 2.23 15.48 0.92
CA ALA A 162 1.39 15.05 2.03
C ALA A 162 1.47 13.53 2.25
N HIS A 163 1.46 12.74 1.17
CA HIS A 163 1.58 11.29 1.24
C HIS A 163 2.92 10.85 1.84
N GLU A 164 4.03 11.46 1.41
CA GLU A 164 5.38 11.18 1.92
C GLU A 164 5.55 11.53 3.40
N ARG A 165 4.82 12.56 3.89
CA ARG A 165 4.76 12.91 5.32
C ARG A 165 3.83 12.01 6.15
N GLY A 166 3.08 11.11 5.52
CA GLY A 166 2.05 10.31 6.20
C GLY A 166 0.76 11.09 6.50
N GLU A 167 0.59 12.29 5.95
CA GLU A 167 -0.59 13.13 6.10
C GLU A 167 -1.71 12.69 5.14
N HIS A 168 -2.31 11.54 5.44
CA HIS A 168 -3.33 10.94 4.58
C HIS A 168 -4.56 11.84 4.40
N ALA A 169 -4.95 12.62 5.41
CA ALA A 169 -6.09 13.53 5.34
C ALA A 169 -5.87 14.63 4.27
N MET A 170 -4.67 15.23 4.24
CA MET A 170 -4.29 16.23 3.24
C MET A 170 -4.18 15.60 1.84
N THR A 171 -3.65 14.38 1.76
CA THR A 171 -3.61 13.61 0.50
C THR A 171 -5.02 13.41 -0.06
N VAL A 172 -5.98 13.00 0.78
CA VAL A 172 -7.39 12.83 0.41
C VAL A 172 -7.97 14.15 -0.07
N GLU A 173 -7.70 15.26 0.61
CA GLU A 173 -8.24 16.57 0.23
C GLU A 173 -7.81 16.99 -1.19
N HIS A 174 -6.49 16.99 -1.44
CA HIS A 174 -5.96 17.39 -2.74
C HIS A 174 -6.37 16.43 -3.86
N ALA A 175 -6.34 15.11 -3.60
CA ALA A 175 -6.70 14.09 -4.58
C ALA A 175 -8.20 14.10 -4.89
N ARG A 176 -9.07 14.30 -3.88
CA ARG A 176 -10.53 14.40 -4.05
C ARG A 176 -10.91 15.58 -4.93
N ILE A 177 -10.31 16.76 -4.71
CA ILE A 177 -10.58 17.93 -5.54
C ILE A 177 -10.08 17.68 -6.97
N ALA A 178 -8.87 17.13 -7.15
CA ALA A 178 -8.34 16.80 -8.47
C ALA A 178 -9.21 15.78 -9.22
N PHE A 179 -9.72 14.77 -8.50
CA PHE A 179 -10.62 13.75 -9.05
C PHE A 179 -12.01 14.31 -9.42
N ALA A 180 -12.49 15.34 -8.71
CA ALA A 180 -13.72 16.04 -9.06
C ALA A 180 -13.55 16.96 -10.29
N GLU A 181 -12.40 17.65 -10.38
CA GLU A 181 -12.11 18.63 -11.44
C GLU A 181 -11.86 17.99 -12.80
N SER A 182 -11.21 16.81 -12.85
CA SER A 182 -10.92 16.14 -14.11
C SER A 182 -11.17 14.63 -14.08
N LYS A 183 -12.00 14.17 -15.03
CA LYS A 183 -12.42 12.76 -15.15
C LYS A 183 -11.33 11.82 -15.67
N SER A 184 -10.31 12.34 -16.35
CA SER A 184 -9.28 11.54 -17.03
C SER A 184 -8.03 11.25 -16.17
N VAL A 185 -7.93 11.85 -14.98
CA VAL A 185 -6.70 11.88 -14.20
C VAL A 185 -6.55 10.60 -13.37
N ARG A 186 -5.76 9.65 -13.88
CA ARG A 186 -5.52 8.34 -13.23
C ARG A 186 -4.88 8.46 -11.85
N TRP A 187 -3.91 9.37 -11.69
CA TRP A 187 -3.18 9.53 -10.43
C TRP A 187 -4.10 9.97 -9.28
N ALA A 188 -5.11 10.80 -9.57
CA ALA A 188 -6.01 11.34 -8.56
C ALA A 188 -6.91 10.24 -7.99
N PHE A 189 -7.37 9.30 -8.83
CA PHE A 189 -8.09 8.12 -8.36
C PHE A 189 -7.21 7.24 -7.45
N ALA A 190 -5.99 6.89 -7.91
CA ALA A 190 -5.08 6.04 -7.16
C ALA A 190 -4.72 6.67 -5.81
N ALA A 191 -4.24 7.92 -5.79
CA ALA A 191 -3.86 8.61 -4.56
C ALA A 191 -5.03 8.77 -3.58
N LEU A 192 -6.24 9.07 -4.08
CA LEU A 192 -7.44 9.18 -3.24
C LEU A 192 -7.81 7.83 -2.62
N PHE A 193 -7.90 6.78 -3.45
CA PHE A 193 -8.24 5.44 -2.99
C PHE A 193 -7.20 4.92 -1.98
N ASP A 194 -5.92 5.08 -2.29
CA ASP A 194 -4.84 4.58 -1.46
C ASP A 194 -4.79 5.29 -0.10
N ALA A 195 -5.02 6.61 -0.08
CA ALA A 195 -5.08 7.38 1.16
C ALA A 195 -6.34 7.07 2.00
N GLN A 196 -7.48 6.77 1.37
CA GLN A 196 -8.70 6.34 2.07
C GLN A 196 -8.52 4.96 2.70
N VAL A 197 -7.90 4.02 1.96
CA VAL A 197 -7.54 2.69 2.49
C VAL A 197 -6.54 2.84 3.63
N ALA A 198 -5.52 3.70 3.50
CA ALA A 198 -4.54 3.97 4.55
C ALA A 198 -5.18 4.51 5.85
N GLN A 199 -6.22 5.35 5.74
CA GLN A 199 -7.00 5.83 6.88
C GLN A 199 -7.98 4.79 7.47
N GLY A 200 -8.25 3.70 6.75
CA GLY A 200 -9.30 2.74 7.12
C GLY A 200 -10.72 3.25 6.87
N ASP A 201 -10.89 4.28 6.04
CA ASP A 201 -12.22 4.77 5.63
C ASP A 201 -12.75 3.91 4.47
N TRP A 202 -13.29 2.75 4.84
CA TRP A 202 -13.77 1.75 3.89
C TRP A 202 -14.94 2.24 3.05
N ASP A 203 -15.83 3.05 3.60
CA ASP A 203 -17.02 3.54 2.88
C ASP A 203 -16.64 4.56 1.81
N ALA A 204 -15.74 5.50 2.15
CA ALA A 204 -15.22 6.46 1.17
C ALA A 204 -14.41 5.74 0.09
N ALA A 205 -13.58 4.75 0.44
CA ALA A 205 -12.84 3.94 -0.52
C ALA A 205 -13.78 3.18 -1.47
N MET A 206 -14.90 2.63 -0.98
CA MET A 206 -15.90 1.97 -1.83
C MET A 206 -16.57 2.94 -2.81
N ALA A 207 -16.92 4.16 -2.36
CA ALA A 207 -17.50 5.19 -3.22
C ALA A 207 -16.51 5.61 -4.32
N THR A 208 -15.25 5.86 -3.96
CA THR A 208 -14.18 6.17 -4.91
C THR A 208 -13.98 5.03 -5.92
N LEU A 209 -13.97 3.78 -5.46
CA LEU A 209 -13.82 2.60 -6.32
C LEU A 209 -14.95 2.48 -7.35
N ALA A 210 -16.21 2.70 -6.93
CA ALA A 210 -17.37 2.66 -7.82
C ALA A 210 -17.30 3.75 -8.91
N GLU A 211 -16.84 4.95 -8.55
CA GLU A 211 -16.64 6.03 -9.52
C GLU A 211 -15.44 5.76 -10.45
N GLY A 212 -14.37 5.18 -9.92
CA GLY A 212 -13.21 4.72 -10.69
C GLY A 212 -13.59 3.67 -11.73
N GLU A 213 -14.46 2.72 -11.40
CA GLU A 213 -14.98 1.72 -12.33
C GLU A 213 -15.80 2.36 -13.46
N LYS A 214 -16.72 3.28 -13.14
CA LYS A 214 -17.51 4.03 -14.14
C LYS A 214 -16.61 4.80 -15.12
N ARG A 215 -15.52 5.36 -14.61
CA ARG A 215 -14.52 6.13 -15.38
C ARG A 215 -13.45 5.25 -16.03
N ARG A 216 -13.53 3.92 -15.92
CA ARG A 216 -12.56 2.94 -16.46
C ARG A 216 -11.12 3.19 -15.98
N GLN A 217 -10.98 3.64 -14.73
CA GLN A 217 -9.68 3.89 -14.08
C GLN A 217 -9.05 2.61 -13.51
N ILE A 218 -9.87 1.56 -13.34
CA ILE A 218 -9.49 0.25 -12.82
C ILE A 218 -10.15 -0.86 -13.67
N GLU A 219 -9.47 -2.00 -13.78
CA GLU A 219 -10.02 -3.19 -14.41
C GLU A 219 -11.21 -3.74 -13.61
N PRO A 220 -12.27 -4.22 -14.26
CA PRO A 220 -13.49 -4.67 -13.58
C PRO A 220 -13.23 -5.82 -12.59
N ASP A 221 -12.32 -6.74 -12.90
CA ASP A 221 -12.03 -7.88 -12.02
C ASP A 221 -11.24 -7.45 -10.77
N LYS A 222 -10.28 -6.52 -10.92
CA LYS A 222 -9.60 -5.90 -9.77
C LYS A 222 -10.57 -5.11 -8.91
N ALA A 223 -11.48 -4.37 -9.54
CA ALA A 223 -12.51 -3.62 -8.83
C ALA A 223 -13.46 -4.54 -8.03
N LYS A 224 -13.89 -5.66 -8.61
CA LYS A 224 -14.70 -6.68 -7.89
C LYS A 224 -13.97 -7.23 -6.67
N ARG A 225 -12.70 -7.62 -6.83
CA ARG A 225 -11.91 -8.17 -5.71
C ARG A 225 -11.66 -7.13 -4.62
N ARG A 226 -11.22 -5.91 -4.97
CA ARG A 226 -11.06 -4.80 -4.01
C ARG A 226 -12.37 -4.50 -3.27
N ARG A 227 -13.51 -4.46 -3.99
CA ARG A 227 -14.84 -4.27 -3.39
C ARG A 227 -15.17 -5.36 -2.38
N ALA A 228 -14.89 -6.63 -2.67
CA ALA A 228 -15.16 -7.71 -1.74
C ALA A 228 -14.34 -7.57 -0.44
N VAL A 229 -13.08 -7.17 -0.53
CA VAL A 229 -12.24 -6.92 0.65
C VAL A 229 -12.78 -5.74 1.47
N LEU A 230 -13.07 -4.60 0.82
CA LEU A 230 -13.58 -3.40 1.49
C LEU A 230 -14.91 -3.65 2.20
N LEU A 231 -15.85 -4.34 1.54
CA LEU A 231 -17.13 -4.71 2.15
C LEU A 231 -16.95 -5.64 3.34
N THR A 232 -15.99 -6.57 3.28
CA THR A 232 -15.70 -7.50 4.39
C THR A 232 -15.11 -6.75 5.59
N ALA A 233 -14.12 -5.88 5.34
CA ALA A 233 -13.52 -5.05 6.39
C ALA A 233 -14.56 -4.10 7.04
N ALA A 234 -15.39 -3.46 6.22
CA ALA A 234 -16.50 -2.61 6.68
C ALA A 234 -17.54 -3.40 7.49
N ALA A 235 -17.86 -4.63 7.10
CA ALA A 235 -18.79 -5.50 7.81
C ALA A 235 -18.23 -5.92 9.18
N LEU A 236 -16.93 -6.23 9.28
CA LEU A 236 -16.29 -6.58 10.55
C LEU A 236 -16.33 -5.42 11.55
N GLY A 237 -16.07 -4.19 11.11
CA GLY A 237 -16.15 -3.01 11.96
C GLY A 237 -17.57 -2.69 12.46
N ARG A 238 -18.60 -3.26 11.82
CA ARG A 238 -20.03 -3.03 12.14
C ARG A 238 -20.69 -4.22 12.83
N GLU A 239 -19.97 -5.30 13.05
CA GLU A 239 -20.53 -6.54 13.62
C GLU A 239 -21.25 -6.30 14.95
N GLN A 240 -20.66 -5.50 15.83
CA GLN A 240 -21.16 -5.21 17.17
C GLN A 240 -22.21 -4.08 17.21
N SER A 241 -22.11 -3.11 16.30
CA SER A 241 -22.96 -1.91 16.30
C SER A 241 -24.23 -2.08 15.46
N ASP A 242 -24.14 -2.73 14.29
CA ASP A 242 -25.24 -2.94 13.37
C ASP A 242 -25.08 -4.27 12.63
N THR A 243 -25.46 -5.36 13.28
CA THR A 243 -25.36 -6.72 12.76
C THR A 243 -26.16 -6.91 11.46
N ALA A 244 -27.27 -6.19 11.29
CA ALA A 244 -28.10 -6.30 10.09
C ALA A 244 -27.38 -5.72 8.86
N LYS A 245 -26.77 -4.53 8.99
CA LYS A 245 -25.94 -3.96 7.92
C LYS A 245 -24.66 -4.75 7.70
N ALA A 246 -24.02 -5.25 8.76
CA ALA A 246 -22.84 -6.11 8.63
C ALA A 246 -23.16 -7.37 7.80
N LEU A 247 -24.33 -7.98 8.04
CA LEU A 247 -24.77 -9.14 7.27
C LEU A 247 -24.99 -8.80 5.79
N THR A 248 -25.67 -7.69 5.46
CA THR A 248 -25.91 -7.33 4.05
C THR A 248 -24.61 -7.01 3.31
N MET A 249 -23.67 -6.34 3.97
CA MET A 249 -22.34 -6.06 3.42
C MET A 249 -21.53 -7.35 3.19
N ALA A 250 -21.51 -8.26 4.16
CA ALA A 250 -20.81 -9.54 4.04
C ALA A 250 -21.44 -10.44 2.95
N GLU A 251 -22.77 -10.48 2.87
CA GLU A 251 -23.49 -11.20 1.82
C GLU A 251 -23.14 -10.67 0.42
N LEU A 252 -23.07 -9.35 0.26
CA LEU A 252 -22.70 -8.71 -1.00
C LEU A 252 -21.22 -8.98 -1.36
N ALA A 253 -20.33 -8.93 -0.37
CA ALA A 253 -18.91 -9.24 -0.54
C ALA A 253 -18.71 -10.67 -1.08
N ALA A 254 -19.37 -11.65 -0.44
CA ALA A 254 -19.25 -13.06 -0.79
C ALA A 254 -19.83 -13.36 -2.18
N GLN A 255 -20.90 -12.67 -2.59
CA GLN A 255 -21.43 -12.77 -3.96
C GLN A 255 -20.51 -12.11 -4.99
N THR A 256 -19.84 -11.01 -4.63
CA THR A 256 -18.95 -10.27 -5.53
C THR A 256 -17.67 -11.06 -5.84
N ALA A 257 -17.10 -11.74 -4.84
CA ALA A 257 -15.93 -12.59 -5.00
C ALA A 257 -16.08 -13.88 -4.19
N PRO A 258 -16.71 -14.93 -4.75
CA PRO A 258 -16.91 -16.21 -4.04
C PRO A 258 -15.61 -16.88 -3.58
N GLY A 259 -14.51 -16.69 -4.30
CA GLY A 259 -13.18 -17.19 -3.93
C GLY A 259 -12.52 -16.46 -2.75
N PHE A 260 -13.13 -15.40 -2.22
CA PHE A 260 -12.65 -14.70 -1.04
C PHE A 260 -13.26 -15.32 0.23
N ALA A 261 -12.61 -16.34 0.78
CA ALA A 261 -13.08 -17.07 1.96
C ALA A 261 -13.53 -16.17 3.15
N PRO A 262 -12.84 -15.06 3.49
CA PRO A 262 -13.24 -14.22 4.62
C PRO A 262 -14.66 -13.65 4.52
N ALA A 263 -15.10 -13.25 3.32
CA ALA A 263 -16.44 -12.71 3.11
C ALA A 263 -17.52 -13.78 3.37
N SER A 264 -17.34 -14.96 2.78
CA SER A 264 -18.30 -16.07 2.86
C SER A 264 -18.41 -16.62 4.28
N VAL A 265 -17.29 -16.73 5.00
CA VAL A 265 -17.25 -17.18 6.39
C VAL A 265 -17.90 -16.16 7.32
N LEU A 266 -17.62 -14.87 7.14
CA LEU A 266 -18.27 -13.81 7.91
C LEU A 266 -19.78 -13.81 7.70
N ALA A 267 -20.23 -13.86 6.44
CA ALA A 267 -21.65 -13.89 6.10
C ALA A 267 -22.36 -15.10 6.72
N ALA A 268 -21.77 -16.30 6.62
CA ALA A 268 -22.35 -17.51 7.20
C ALA A 268 -22.46 -17.44 8.73
N ARG A 269 -21.42 -16.90 9.41
CA ARG A 269 -21.42 -16.69 10.87
C ARG A 269 -22.54 -15.75 11.30
N LEU A 270 -22.76 -14.66 10.57
CA LEU A 270 -23.84 -13.69 10.84
C LEU A 270 -25.23 -14.25 10.49
N MET A 271 -25.34 -15.13 9.50
CA MET A 271 -26.60 -15.79 9.11
C MET A 271 -27.08 -16.83 10.12
N GLY A 272 -26.18 -17.45 10.88
CA GLY A 272 -26.49 -18.48 11.87
C GLY A 272 -27.53 -18.01 12.91
N PRO A 273 -27.24 -16.95 13.68
CA PRO A 273 -28.20 -16.35 14.62
C PRO A 273 -29.49 -15.87 13.95
N ALA A 274 -29.41 -15.40 12.69
CA ALA A 274 -30.55 -14.97 11.89
C ALA A 274 -31.40 -16.14 11.33
N ARG A 275 -31.09 -17.40 11.69
CA ARG A 275 -31.76 -18.63 11.23
C ARG A 275 -31.76 -18.83 9.71
N LYS A 276 -30.86 -18.17 8.98
CA LYS A 276 -30.74 -18.25 7.50
C LYS A 276 -29.85 -19.42 7.05
N HIS A 277 -29.96 -20.59 7.69
CA HIS A 277 -29.02 -21.69 7.51
C HIS A 277 -28.94 -22.22 6.07
N LYS A 278 -30.07 -22.34 5.34
CA LYS A 278 -30.04 -22.83 3.94
C LYS A 278 -29.27 -21.89 3.01
N LYS A 279 -29.44 -20.58 3.20
CA LYS A 279 -28.73 -19.55 2.41
C LYS A 279 -27.23 -19.56 2.73
N ALA A 280 -26.88 -19.66 4.01
CA ALA A 280 -25.48 -19.76 4.44
C ALA A 280 -24.80 -20.99 3.89
N GLU A 281 -25.46 -22.15 3.92
CA GLU A 281 -24.93 -23.40 3.37
C GLU A 281 -24.66 -23.30 1.85
N SER A 282 -25.61 -22.73 1.09
CA SER A 282 -25.43 -22.50 -0.35
C SER A 282 -24.26 -21.55 -0.64
N LEU A 283 -24.13 -20.48 0.15
CA LEU A 283 -23.03 -19.51 0.02
C LEU A 283 -21.67 -20.16 0.33
N LEU A 284 -21.57 -21.00 1.36
CA LEU A 284 -20.33 -21.70 1.69
C LEU A 284 -19.96 -22.75 0.64
N LYS A 285 -20.95 -23.47 0.09
CA LYS A 285 -20.75 -24.43 -1.01
C LYS A 285 -20.23 -23.71 -2.27
N SER A 286 -20.78 -22.55 -2.62
CA SER A 286 -20.28 -21.78 -3.77
C SER A 286 -18.87 -21.21 -3.55
N ALA A 287 -18.58 -20.76 -2.33
CA ALA A 287 -17.24 -20.30 -1.96
C ALA A 287 -16.20 -21.42 -2.06
N TRP A 288 -16.54 -22.61 -1.54
CA TRP A 288 -15.68 -23.79 -1.62
C TRP A 288 -15.42 -24.24 -3.06
N ALA A 289 -16.46 -24.22 -3.91
CA ALA A 289 -16.30 -24.55 -5.33
C ALA A 289 -15.30 -23.61 -6.03
N ALA A 290 -15.28 -22.32 -5.66
CA ALA A 290 -14.35 -21.33 -6.18
C ALA A 290 -12.93 -21.51 -5.62
N ALA A 291 -12.76 -21.45 -4.30
CA ALA A 291 -11.48 -21.60 -3.61
C ALA A 291 -11.69 -22.32 -2.26
N PRO A 292 -11.36 -23.62 -2.15
CA PRO A 292 -11.45 -24.37 -0.90
C PRO A 292 -10.57 -23.76 0.19
N HIS A 293 -11.09 -23.59 1.39
CA HIS A 293 -10.36 -23.06 2.54
C HIS A 293 -10.90 -23.66 3.85
N PRO A 294 -10.05 -24.10 4.81
CA PRO A 294 -10.47 -24.77 6.05
C PRO A 294 -11.49 -23.97 6.88
N ALA A 295 -11.37 -22.63 6.90
CA ALA A 295 -12.33 -21.77 7.58
C ALA A 295 -13.78 -21.91 7.04
N ILE A 296 -13.95 -22.20 5.75
CA ILE A 296 -15.27 -22.44 5.13
C ILE A 296 -15.87 -23.75 5.65
N ALA A 297 -15.05 -24.80 5.73
CA ALA A 297 -15.47 -26.10 6.26
C ALA A 297 -15.89 -26.00 7.74
N ARG A 298 -15.10 -25.30 8.57
CA ARG A 298 -15.47 -25.02 9.97
C ARG A 298 -16.77 -24.23 10.07
N ALA A 299 -16.93 -23.17 9.29
CA ALA A 299 -18.15 -22.38 9.28
C ALA A 299 -19.39 -23.22 8.90
N LEU A 300 -19.25 -24.17 7.97
CA LEU A 300 -20.34 -25.09 7.59
C LEU A 300 -20.67 -26.09 8.72
N ALA A 301 -19.65 -26.60 9.40
CA ALA A 301 -19.79 -27.51 10.54
C ALA A 301 -20.55 -26.83 11.69
N ASP A 302 -20.21 -25.57 11.99
CA ASP A 302 -20.77 -24.80 13.11
C ASP A 302 -22.15 -24.20 12.82
N LEU A 303 -22.55 -24.13 11.54
CA LEU A 303 -23.79 -23.50 11.11
C LEU A 303 -25.05 -24.07 11.77
N ARG A 304 -25.06 -25.37 12.08
CA ARG A 304 -26.15 -26.08 12.77
C ARG A 304 -25.60 -26.94 13.90
N LYS A 305 -25.47 -26.35 15.09
CA LYS A 305 -24.98 -27.05 16.28
C LYS A 305 -25.87 -28.23 16.74
N SER A 306 -27.15 -28.23 16.35
CA SER A 306 -28.12 -29.29 16.67
C SER A 306 -27.99 -30.56 15.82
N ASP A 307 -27.19 -30.56 14.76
CA ASP A 307 -27.07 -31.72 13.88
C ASP A 307 -26.27 -32.86 14.56
N THR A 308 -26.68 -34.10 14.29
CA THR A 308 -25.94 -35.29 14.71
C THR A 308 -24.57 -35.34 14.03
N LYS A 309 -23.59 -36.01 14.65
CA LYS A 309 -22.24 -36.20 14.07
C LYS A 309 -22.30 -36.78 12.65
N ALA A 310 -23.17 -37.76 12.42
CA ALA A 310 -23.37 -38.38 11.11
C ALA A 310 -23.86 -37.37 10.04
N LYS A 311 -24.88 -36.56 10.35
CA LYS A 311 -25.39 -35.52 9.43
C LYS A 311 -24.37 -34.41 9.16
N ARG A 312 -23.56 -34.07 10.17
CA ARG A 312 -22.45 -33.12 9.99
C ARG A 312 -21.40 -33.70 9.04
N ALA A 313 -20.97 -34.94 9.26
CA ALA A 313 -20.01 -35.62 8.40
C ALA A 313 -20.52 -35.70 6.95
N GLU A 314 -21.78 -36.10 6.73
CA GLU A 314 -22.42 -36.12 5.41
C GLU A 314 -22.31 -34.78 4.66
N ARG A 315 -22.67 -33.67 5.31
CA ARG A 315 -22.55 -32.32 4.72
C ARG A 315 -21.10 -31.93 4.40
N LEU A 316 -20.14 -32.32 5.24
CA LEU A 316 -18.72 -32.06 4.97
C LEU A 316 -18.22 -32.91 3.80
N ARG A 317 -18.70 -34.15 3.64
CA ARG A 317 -18.40 -34.99 2.47
C ARG A 317 -18.98 -34.38 1.18
N GLU A 318 -20.22 -33.89 1.24
CA GLU A 318 -20.83 -33.15 0.11
C GLU A 318 -19.99 -31.92 -0.27
N LEU A 319 -19.47 -31.19 0.72
CA LEU A 319 -18.60 -30.04 0.48
C LEU A 319 -17.30 -30.45 -0.21
N ALA A 320 -16.62 -31.49 0.31
CA ALA A 320 -15.39 -32.02 -0.27
C ALA A 320 -15.58 -32.54 -1.71
N ALA A 321 -16.74 -33.15 -1.99
CA ALA A 321 -17.08 -33.67 -3.32
C ALA A 321 -17.18 -32.59 -4.41
N LEU A 322 -17.32 -31.30 -4.05
CA LEU A 322 -17.30 -30.21 -5.03
C LEU A 322 -15.93 -30.01 -5.68
N ARG A 323 -14.84 -30.34 -4.97
CA ARG A 323 -13.45 -30.18 -5.43
C ARG A 323 -12.58 -31.34 -4.94
N PRO A 324 -12.79 -32.59 -5.39
CA PRO A 324 -12.22 -33.79 -4.78
C PRO A 324 -10.68 -33.84 -4.84
N GLU A 325 -10.08 -33.30 -5.91
CA GLU A 325 -8.62 -33.28 -6.10
C GLU A 325 -7.89 -32.25 -5.21
N HIS A 326 -8.62 -31.30 -4.62
CA HIS A 326 -7.98 -30.26 -3.80
C HIS A 326 -7.50 -30.85 -2.47
N ARG A 327 -6.29 -30.48 -2.03
CA ARG A 327 -5.69 -30.93 -0.77
C ARG A 327 -6.67 -30.78 0.41
N GLU A 328 -7.25 -29.59 0.56
CA GLU A 328 -8.22 -29.33 1.64
C GLU A 328 -9.47 -30.21 1.58
N SER A 329 -9.96 -30.58 0.40
CA SER A 329 -11.08 -31.51 0.28
C SER A 329 -10.70 -32.91 0.75
N ARG A 330 -9.49 -33.37 0.44
CA ARG A 330 -8.98 -34.66 0.93
C ARG A 330 -8.81 -34.66 2.45
N ILE A 331 -8.28 -33.58 3.02
CA ILE A 331 -8.17 -33.41 4.48
C ILE A 331 -9.56 -33.39 5.11
N LEU A 332 -10.51 -32.66 4.53
CA LEU A 332 -11.88 -32.61 5.01
C LEU A 332 -12.56 -33.99 4.96
N MET A 333 -12.27 -34.79 3.95
CA MET A 333 -12.74 -36.17 3.86
C MET A 333 -12.19 -37.05 4.99
N VAL A 334 -10.91 -36.90 5.34
CA VAL A 334 -10.30 -37.59 6.49
C VAL A 334 -11.00 -37.16 7.79
N GLU A 335 -11.19 -35.85 8.00
CA GLU A 335 -11.90 -35.32 9.17
C GLU A 335 -13.33 -35.87 9.27
N ALA A 336 -14.07 -35.90 8.16
CA ALA A 336 -15.43 -36.45 8.12
C ALA A 336 -15.46 -37.97 8.40
N ALA A 337 -14.49 -38.73 7.89
CA ALA A 337 -14.37 -40.17 8.14
C ALA A 337 -14.06 -40.49 9.60
N ILE A 338 -13.14 -39.71 10.21
CA ILE A 338 -12.82 -39.80 11.64
C ILE A 338 -14.05 -39.48 12.50
N GLU A 339 -14.81 -38.43 12.18
CA GLU A 339 -16.06 -38.10 12.90
C GLU A 339 -17.14 -39.18 12.76
N ALA A 340 -17.14 -39.91 11.65
CA ALA A 340 -18.05 -41.03 11.38
C ALA A 340 -17.60 -42.37 11.97
N GLY A 341 -16.37 -42.49 12.48
CA GLY A 341 -15.82 -43.75 12.99
C GLY A 341 -15.24 -44.68 11.91
N GLU A 342 -15.09 -44.20 10.67
CA GLU A 342 -14.64 -44.99 9.51
C GLU A 342 -13.11 -44.98 9.39
N THR A 343 -12.42 -45.68 10.30
CA THR A 343 -10.95 -45.66 10.39
C THR A 343 -10.25 -46.14 9.12
N GLY A 344 -10.76 -47.20 8.47
CA GLY A 344 -10.17 -47.72 7.24
C GLY A 344 -10.20 -46.72 6.07
N LEU A 345 -11.31 -45.98 5.91
CA LEU A 345 -11.43 -44.94 4.89
C LEU A 345 -10.54 -43.73 5.22
N ALA A 346 -10.52 -43.32 6.49
CA ALA A 346 -9.66 -42.24 6.94
C ALA A 346 -8.18 -42.54 6.65
N ARG A 347 -7.73 -43.76 6.95
CA ARG A 347 -6.36 -44.23 6.69
C ARG A 347 -6.01 -44.22 5.20
N ALA A 348 -6.87 -44.80 4.37
CA ALA A 348 -6.66 -44.87 2.92
C ALA A 348 -6.47 -43.50 2.26
N ILE A 349 -7.13 -42.45 2.78
CA ILE A 349 -6.99 -41.08 2.27
C ILE A 349 -5.79 -40.35 2.91
N LEU A 350 -5.54 -40.58 4.21
CA LEU A 350 -4.52 -39.89 4.98
C LEU A 350 -3.09 -40.35 4.65
N ASP A 351 -2.86 -41.66 4.47
CA ASP A 351 -1.52 -42.20 4.25
C ASP A 351 -0.83 -41.55 3.03
N PRO A 352 -1.48 -41.44 1.84
CA PRO A 352 -0.87 -40.75 0.72
C PRO A 352 -0.63 -39.25 0.99
N LEU A 353 -1.43 -38.61 1.85
CA LEU A 353 -1.20 -37.20 2.23
C LEU A 353 0.03 -37.04 3.13
N LEU A 354 0.32 -38.03 3.97
CA LEU A 354 1.50 -38.05 4.84
C LEU A 354 2.79 -38.36 4.08
N GLU A 355 2.69 -39.09 2.96
CA GLU A 355 3.84 -39.45 2.11
C GLU A 355 4.29 -38.32 1.16
N MET A 356 3.41 -37.37 0.83
CA MET A 356 3.67 -36.26 -0.11
C MET A 356 4.62 -35.15 0.41
N GLY A 357 5.54 -35.47 1.32
CA GLY A 357 6.54 -34.56 1.86
C GLY A 357 6.59 -34.58 3.40
N THR A 358 7.01 -33.47 4.01
CA THR A 358 6.97 -33.33 5.47
C THR A 358 5.53 -33.10 5.94
N PRO A 359 4.95 -34.00 6.76
CA PRO A 359 3.61 -33.81 7.31
C PRO A 359 3.53 -32.52 8.12
N THR A 360 2.46 -31.78 7.88
CA THR A 360 2.14 -30.56 8.63
C THR A 360 1.66 -30.91 10.04
N ALA A 361 1.63 -29.92 10.93
CA ALA A 361 1.10 -30.09 12.29
C ALA A 361 -0.34 -30.65 12.26
N ARG A 362 -1.18 -30.13 11.34
CA ARG A 362 -2.57 -30.57 11.16
C ARG A 362 -2.68 -32.03 10.70
N LEU A 363 -1.92 -32.44 9.67
CA LEU A 363 -1.93 -33.83 9.20
C LEU A 363 -1.44 -34.80 10.28
N SER A 364 -0.38 -34.41 11.02
CA SER A 364 0.16 -35.20 12.11
C SER A 364 -0.85 -35.33 13.27
N ALA A 365 -1.61 -34.28 13.57
CA ALA A 365 -2.68 -34.33 14.55
C ALA A 365 -3.83 -35.26 14.10
N LEU A 366 -4.19 -35.27 12.82
CA LEU A 366 -5.18 -36.20 12.26
C LEU A 366 -4.71 -37.65 12.34
N ALA A 367 -3.43 -37.91 12.02
CA ALA A 367 -2.82 -39.23 12.15
C ALA A 367 -2.83 -39.72 13.59
N SER A 368 -2.49 -38.83 14.54
CA SER A 368 -2.56 -39.13 15.97
C SER A 368 -3.99 -39.51 16.39
N ARG A 369 -4.99 -38.74 15.95
CA ARG A 369 -6.41 -39.00 16.26
C ARG A 369 -6.89 -40.33 15.68
N LEU A 370 -6.51 -40.65 14.45
CA LEU A 370 -6.83 -41.91 13.79
C LEU A 370 -6.23 -43.11 14.55
N ALA A 371 -4.95 -43.04 14.90
CA ALA A 371 -4.26 -44.09 15.66
C ALA A 371 -4.91 -44.36 17.02
N ARG A 372 -5.36 -43.31 17.73
CA ARG A 372 -6.12 -43.47 18.99
C ARG A 372 -7.43 -44.22 18.77
N MET A 373 -8.15 -43.94 17.70
CA MET A 373 -9.42 -44.63 17.38
C MET A 373 -9.21 -46.10 17.05
N GLU A 374 -8.05 -46.45 16.51
CA GLU A 374 -7.67 -47.84 16.20
C GLU A 374 -7.07 -48.58 17.41
N GLY A 375 -6.86 -47.88 18.54
CA GLY A 375 -6.33 -48.46 19.77
C GLY A 375 -4.80 -48.50 19.87
N ASP A 376 -4.07 -47.83 18.96
CA ASP A 376 -2.61 -47.71 19.03
C ASP A 376 -2.19 -46.40 19.70
N ASP A 377 -2.20 -46.40 21.03
CA ASP A 377 -1.78 -45.26 21.84
C ASP A 377 -0.30 -44.90 21.67
N ARG A 378 0.55 -45.85 21.26
CA ARG A 378 1.99 -45.58 21.06
C ARG A 378 2.19 -44.77 19.79
N GLU A 379 1.55 -45.19 18.71
CA GLU A 379 1.57 -44.48 17.43
C GLU A 379 0.92 -43.10 17.55
N ALA A 380 -0.20 -43.02 18.27
CA ALA A 380 -0.85 -41.74 18.55
C ALA A 380 0.09 -40.72 19.21
N ARG A 381 0.86 -41.13 20.22
CA ARG A 381 1.83 -40.27 20.90
C ARG A 381 2.98 -39.87 19.98
N ARG A 382 3.50 -40.80 19.16
CA ARG A 382 4.54 -40.50 18.16
C ARG A 382 4.10 -39.40 17.19
N TRP A 383 2.90 -39.52 16.63
CA TRP A 383 2.35 -38.50 15.74
C TRP A 383 2.09 -37.17 16.45
N MET A 384 1.70 -37.18 17.72
CA MET A 384 1.52 -35.95 18.49
C MET A 384 2.84 -35.22 18.72
N THR A 385 3.91 -35.94 19.09
CA THR A 385 5.26 -35.37 19.21
C THR A 385 5.76 -34.83 17.86
N ARG A 386 5.41 -35.50 16.76
CA ARG A 386 5.71 -34.98 15.42
C ARG A 386 4.92 -33.69 15.14
N ALA A 387 3.64 -33.65 15.49
CA ALA A 387 2.77 -32.49 15.28
C ALA A 387 3.30 -31.23 15.97
N SER A 388 3.87 -31.34 17.18
CA SER A 388 4.39 -30.18 17.92
C SER A 388 5.65 -29.55 17.30
N HIS A 389 6.37 -30.28 16.45
CA HIS A 389 7.57 -29.81 15.75
C HIS A 389 7.34 -29.61 14.25
N ALA A 390 6.15 -29.94 13.75
CA ALA A 390 5.81 -29.86 12.35
C ALA A 390 5.47 -28.43 11.93
N PRO A 391 5.70 -28.06 10.65
CA PRO A 391 5.33 -26.75 10.15
C PRO A 391 3.80 -26.55 10.19
N GLY A 392 3.39 -25.31 10.47
CA GLY A 392 2.00 -24.87 10.36
C GLY A 392 1.57 -24.71 8.89
N GLU A 393 0.26 -24.67 8.67
CA GLU A 393 -0.33 -24.41 7.35
C GLU A 393 -0.79 -22.94 7.28
N ALA A 394 -0.56 -22.30 6.14
CA ALA A 394 -0.94 -20.90 5.92
C ALA A 394 -2.46 -20.69 6.10
N ASP A 395 -3.27 -21.46 5.37
CA ASP A 395 -4.74 -21.42 5.43
C ASP A 395 -5.31 -21.75 6.83
N TRP A 396 -4.60 -22.57 7.60
CA TRP A 396 -5.02 -22.92 8.96
C TRP A 396 -4.72 -21.80 9.96
N SER A 397 -3.65 -21.02 9.72
CA SER A 397 -3.26 -19.88 10.56
C SER A 397 -4.32 -18.78 10.60
N ASP A 398 -5.19 -18.76 9.60
CA ASP A 398 -6.29 -17.79 9.46
C ASP A 398 -7.39 -18.00 10.51
N ILE A 399 -7.35 -19.11 11.25
CA ILE A 399 -8.29 -19.41 12.33
C ILE A 399 -7.56 -19.28 13.67
N ASP A 400 -8.13 -18.55 14.63
CA ASP A 400 -7.55 -18.41 15.96
C ASP A 400 -7.84 -19.63 16.87
N GLY A 401 -7.26 -19.58 18.08
CA GLY A 401 -7.43 -20.65 19.07
C GLY A 401 -8.87 -20.80 19.56
N GLU A 402 -9.67 -19.73 19.50
CA GLU A 402 -11.09 -19.73 19.87
C GLU A 402 -11.98 -20.24 18.72
N GLY A 403 -11.41 -20.47 17.53
CA GLY A 403 -12.10 -20.94 16.35
C GLY A 403 -12.69 -19.83 15.48
N ARG A 404 -12.41 -18.55 15.78
CA ARG A 404 -12.81 -17.42 14.93
C ARG A 404 -11.88 -17.34 13.72
N ALA A 405 -12.49 -17.24 12.55
CA ALA A 405 -11.77 -17.10 11.29
C ALA A 405 -11.51 -15.63 10.94
N PHE A 406 -10.33 -15.37 10.39
CA PHE A 406 -9.84 -14.07 9.92
C PHE A 406 -9.92 -12.93 10.94
N PRO A 407 -9.52 -13.12 12.22
CA PRO A 407 -9.50 -12.04 13.21
C PRO A 407 -8.29 -11.12 12.98
N TYR A 408 -8.26 -10.43 11.85
CA TYR A 408 -7.14 -9.59 11.44
C TYR A 408 -7.30 -8.15 11.91
N PRO A 409 -6.20 -7.49 12.33
CA PRO A 409 -6.21 -6.08 12.63
C PRO A 409 -6.46 -5.24 11.35
N PRO A 410 -6.90 -3.98 11.49
CA PRO A 410 -7.18 -3.11 10.34
C PRO A 410 -6.01 -3.00 9.34
N GLU A 411 -4.76 -2.98 9.81
CA GLU A 411 -3.58 -2.90 8.95
C GLU A 411 -3.45 -4.09 7.98
N ASP A 412 -3.82 -5.29 8.43
CA ASP A 412 -3.76 -6.48 7.59
C ASP A 412 -4.89 -6.46 6.54
N TRP A 413 -6.05 -5.86 6.86
CA TRP A 413 -7.10 -5.59 5.88
C TRP A 413 -6.66 -4.58 4.83
N LYS A 414 -5.93 -3.53 5.20
CA LYS A 414 -5.36 -2.56 4.24
C LYS A 414 -4.45 -3.25 3.24
N ARG A 415 -3.57 -4.16 3.70
CA ARG A 415 -2.72 -4.99 2.83
C ARG A 415 -3.53 -5.94 1.95
N MET A 416 -4.58 -6.55 2.51
CA MET A 416 -5.48 -7.46 1.80
C MET A 416 -6.17 -6.79 0.62
N VAL A 417 -6.49 -5.49 0.71
CA VAL A 417 -7.10 -4.74 -0.40
C VAL A 417 -6.25 -4.82 -1.66
N TYR A 418 -4.93 -4.77 -1.55
CA TYR A 418 -4.03 -4.85 -2.70
C TYR A 418 -3.66 -6.28 -3.06
N ALA A 419 -3.29 -7.12 -2.07
CA ALA A 419 -2.89 -8.50 -2.36
C ALA A 419 -4.03 -9.31 -2.99
N PHE A 420 -5.23 -9.26 -2.42
CA PHE A 420 -6.37 -9.94 -3.03
C PHE A 420 -6.99 -9.11 -4.16
N GLY A 421 -7.08 -7.79 -4.01
CA GLY A 421 -7.65 -6.91 -5.03
C GLY A 421 -6.93 -6.99 -6.37
N ASP A 422 -5.60 -6.88 -6.35
CA ASP A 422 -4.80 -6.78 -7.55
C ASP A 422 -4.32 -8.15 -8.03
N GLU A 423 -3.77 -8.97 -7.13
CA GLU A 423 -3.16 -10.28 -7.47
C GLU A 423 -4.17 -11.45 -7.36
N GLY A 424 -5.27 -11.28 -6.62
CA GLY A 424 -6.18 -12.39 -6.30
C GLY A 424 -5.62 -13.37 -5.27
N ARG A 425 -4.54 -12.98 -4.57
CA ARG A 425 -3.85 -13.80 -3.57
C ARG A 425 -4.40 -13.50 -2.18
N LEU A 426 -4.82 -14.54 -1.47
CA LEU A 426 -5.20 -14.43 -0.06
C LEU A 426 -3.93 -14.30 0.79
N LEU A 427 -3.86 -13.26 1.64
CA LEU A 427 -2.78 -13.12 2.62
C LEU A 427 -3.09 -13.95 3.86
N HIS A 428 -2.03 -14.46 4.49
CA HIS A 428 -2.08 -15.17 5.76
C HIS A 428 -1.19 -14.44 6.78
N PRO A 429 -1.60 -13.26 7.30
CA PRO A 429 -0.72 -12.40 8.10
C PRO A 429 -0.11 -13.08 9.32
N ARG A 430 -0.87 -13.98 9.96
CA ARG A 430 -0.42 -14.73 11.13
C ARG A 430 0.65 -15.76 10.77
N HIS A 431 0.50 -16.43 9.64
CA HIS A 431 1.56 -17.29 9.10
C HIS A 431 2.82 -16.50 8.70
N GLU A 432 2.67 -15.34 8.06
CA GLU A 432 3.80 -14.46 7.68
C GLU A 432 4.58 -13.97 8.90
N ARG A 433 3.91 -13.74 10.03
CA ARG A 433 4.52 -13.31 11.31
C ARG A 433 4.99 -14.46 12.19
N TYR A 434 4.82 -15.72 11.76
CA TYR A 434 5.06 -16.90 12.59
C TYR A 434 4.31 -16.89 13.92
N GLU A 435 3.14 -16.24 13.95
CA GLU A 435 2.21 -16.29 15.08
C GLU A 435 1.53 -17.65 15.06
N ILE A 436 2.19 -18.64 15.65
CA ILE A 436 1.64 -19.98 15.82
C ILE A 436 0.39 -19.82 16.70
N ALA A 437 -0.80 -20.01 16.13
CA ALA A 437 -2.00 -20.15 16.93
C ALA A 437 -1.76 -21.31 17.90
N ALA A 438 -1.78 -21.04 19.20
CA ALA A 438 -1.60 -22.04 20.25
C ALA A 438 -2.60 -23.23 20.15
N GLY A 439 -3.61 -23.15 19.27
CA GLY A 439 -4.51 -24.24 18.88
C GLY A 439 -4.09 -25.07 17.65
N ALA A 440 -2.84 -24.99 17.18
CA ALA A 440 -2.33 -25.79 16.05
C ALA A 440 -2.36 -27.30 16.34
N VAL A 441 -2.44 -27.69 17.61
CA VAL A 441 -2.92 -29.00 18.04
C VAL A 441 -4.34 -28.76 18.56
N PRO A 442 -5.38 -29.45 18.05
CA PRO A 442 -6.69 -29.41 18.68
C PRO A 442 -6.49 -29.77 20.15
N GLU A 443 -6.73 -28.83 21.05
CA GLU A 443 -6.65 -29.05 22.50
C GLU A 443 -7.64 -30.16 22.95
N THR A 444 -8.61 -30.47 22.09
CA THR A 444 -9.47 -31.65 22.18
C THR A 444 -8.72 -32.99 22.09
N ALA A 445 -7.49 -33.02 21.60
CA ALA A 445 -6.61 -34.19 21.65
C ALA A 445 -6.06 -34.45 23.06
N LEU A 446 -6.02 -33.44 23.94
CA LEU A 446 -5.53 -33.54 25.31
C LEU A 446 -6.66 -33.74 26.34
N LEU A 447 -7.90 -33.32 26.05
CA LEU A 447 -8.96 -33.28 27.07
C LEU A 447 -9.89 -34.51 27.16
N GLU A 448 -9.81 -35.48 26.25
CA GLU A 448 -10.33 -36.83 26.50
C GLU A 448 -9.20 -37.74 26.97
N ALA A 449 -8.75 -37.50 28.22
CA ALA A 449 -8.09 -38.53 28.99
C ALA A 449 -9.05 -39.74 29.06
N PRO A 450 -8.61 -40.97 28.72
CA PRO A 450 -9.43 -42.13 29.00
C PRO A 450 -9.69 -42.11 30.50
N ARG A 451 -10.96 -42.05 30.92
CA ARG A 451 -11.28 -42.61 32.24
C ARG A 451 -10.76 -44.04 32.17
N PRO A 452 -9.79 -44.45 32.99
CA PRO A 452 -9.32 -45.82 32.94
C PRO A 452 -10.56 -46.68 33.11
N ALA A 453 -10.84 -47.52 32.10
CA ALA A 453 -11.81 -48.58 32.27
C ALA A 453 -11.35 -49.30 33.52
N ARG A 454 -12.17 -49.23 34.59
CA ARG A 454 -11.90 -49.90 35.84
C ARG A 454 -11.84 -51.37 35.46
N ALA A 455 -10.63 -51.88 35.23
CA ALA A 455 -10.41 -53.29 34.99
C ALA A 455 -11.12 -53.98 36.16
N LYS A 456 -12.05 -54.88 35.86
CA LYS A 456 -12.61 -55.76 36.88
C LYS A 456 -11.40 -56.39 37.54
N ALA A 457 -11.13 -55.99 38.79
CA ALA A 457 -10.07 -56.56 39.58
C ALA A 457 -10.41 -58.04 39.73
N GLN A 458 -9.74 -58.89 38.94
CA GLN A 458 -9.56 -60.27 39.32
C GLN A 458 -8.72 -60.24 40.59
N GLY A 459 -9.25 -60.85 41.65
CA GLY A 459 -8.63 -60.91 42.96
C GLY A 459 -7.21 -61.42 42.85
N GLY A 460 -6.26 -60.58 43.26
CA GLY A 460 -4.86 -60.90 43.40
C GLY A 460 -4.35 -60.12 44.58
N ASP A 461 -4.16 -60.85 45.68
CA ASP A 461 -3.70 -60.38 46.98
C ASP A 461 -2.40 -59.56 46.83
N LYS A 462 -2.41 -58.30 47.28
CA LYS A 462 -1.22 -57.45 47.28
C LYS A 462 -0.99 -56.90 48.68
N SER A 463 -0.09 -57.61 49.36
CA SER A 463 0.68 -57.20 50.53
C SER A 463 1.13 -55.74 50.45
N TYR A 464 0.78 -54.95 51.48
CA TYR A 464 1.34 -53.63 51.69
C TYR A 464 2.73 -53.77 52.32
N TYR A 465 3.73 -53.12 51.74
CA TYR A 465 5.06 -52.97 52.33
C TYR A 465 4.96 -52.09 53.58
N SER A 466 5.19 -52.68 54.77
CA SER A 466 5.34 -51.96 56.03
C SER A 466 6.81 -51.66 56.26
N ALA A 467 7.18 -50.38 56.41
CA ALA A 467 8.53 -50.00 56.81
C ALA A 467 8.84 -50.49 58.26
N PRO A 468 10.05 -50.98 58.57
CA PRO A 468 10.40 -51.38 59.93
C PRO A 468 10.54 -50.16 60.85
N ARG A 469 9.99 -50.24 62.06
CA ARG A 469 10.29 -49.31 63.16
C ARG A 469 11.70 -49.60 63.71
N PRO A 470 12.47 -48.59 64.12
CA PRO A 470 13.77 -48.82 64.76
C PRO A 470 13.59 -49.50 66.14
N PRO A 471 14.57 -50.31 66.60
CA PRO A 471 14.46 -51.08 67.85
C PRO A 471 14.60 -50.19 69.09
N ASP A 472 13.77 -50.46 70.10
CA ASP A 472 13.86 -49.89 71.45
C ASP A 472 15.14 -50.40 72.16
N ASP A 473 15.89 -49.47 72.76
CA ASP A 473 17.10 -49.70 73.55
C ASP A 473 16.76 -50.04 75.01
N PRO A 474 17.29 -51.14 75.61
CA PRO A 474 16.97 -51.51 76.98
C PRO A 474 17.95 -50.93 78.01
N GLY A 475 17.44 -50.00 78.82
CA GLY A 475 17.66 -49.76 80.25
C GLY A 475 19.02 -49.95 80.94
N VAL A 476 19.32 -49.01 81.85
CA VAL A 476 19.99 -49.31 83.13
C VAL A 476 19.33 -48.46 84.22
N GLY A 477 18.95 -49.09 85.33
CA GLY A 477 18.33 -48.45 86.49
C GLY A 477 19.28 -48.28 87.68
N ASN A 478 18.66 -47.80 88.76
CA ASN A 478 19.08 -47.79 90.17
C ASN A 478 20.04 -46.64 90.56
N ASP A 479 19.93 -45.96 91.72
CA ASP A 479 19.07 -46.00 92.91
C ASP A 479 19.42 -44.74 93.75
N GLU A 480 18.52 -44.31 94.66
CA GLU A 480 18.76 -43.57 95.94
C GLU A 480 19.40 -42.14 95.85
N ASP A 481 19.19 -41.15 96.71
CA ASP A 481 18.32 -40.78 97.84
C ASP A 481 18.59 -39.27 98.11
N ASP A 482 17.87 -38.69 99.08
CA ASP A 482 18.18 -37.49 99.88
C ASP A 482 17.57 -36.09 99.57
N GLU A 483 16.74 -35.69 100.54
CA GLU A 483 16.71 -34.44 101.31
C GLU A 483 16.37 -33.06 100.67
N ASN A 484 15.14 -32.64 100.96
CA ASN A 484 14.78 -31.51 101.86
C ASN A 484 15.30 -30.06 101.59
N THR A 485 14.34 -29.13 101.59
CA THR A 485 14.41 -27.69 101.99
C THR A 485 15.37 -26.77 101.20
N ALA A 486 15.16 -25.47 101.00
CA ALA A 486 14.10 -24.49 101.16
C ALA A 486 14.65 -23.19 100.52
N ASP A 487 13.76 -22.20 100.41
CA ASP A 487 14.04 -20.76 100.49
C ASP A 487 14.51 -19.93 99.26
N ASP A 488 13.73 -18.86 99.12
CA ASP A 488 14.09 -17.47 98.77
C ASP A 488 14.45 -17.17 97.31
N ALA A 489 14.06 -16.05 96.70
CA ALA A 489 13.23 -14.88 97.03
C ALA A 489 12.97 -14.22 95.65
N GLU A 490 11.75 -13.79 95.36
CA GLU A 490 11.32 -12.39 95.37
C GLU A 490 12.18 -11.40 94.54
N ASP A 491 11.42 -10.60 93.79
CA ASP A 491 11.70 -9.27 93.28
C ASP A 491 12.63 -9.09 92.05
N ASP A 492 12.36 -8.19 91.11
CA ASP A 492 11.18 -7.39 90.75
C ASP A 492 11.61 -6.57 89.50
N LEU A 493 10.63 -5.88 88.89
CA LEU A 493 10.78 -4.68 88.06
C LEU A 493 11.00 -4.80 86.53
N ASP A 494 9.90 -4.50 85.83
CA ASP A 494 9.73 -3.37 84.89
C ASP A 494 10.63 -3.31 83.63
N HIS A 495 10.20 -2.93 82.42
CA HIS A 495 9.10 -2.05 82.04
C HIS A 495 8.94 -1.99 80.49
N VAL A 496 7.74 -1.59 80.02
CA VAL A 496 7.46 -0.77 78.80
C VAL A 496 7.82 -1.36 77.41
N ALA A 497 6.87 -1.89 76.64
CA ALA A 497 5.82 -1.24 75.83
C ALA A 497 6.25 -0.72 74.44
N GLY A 498 5.32 -0.84 73.48
CA GLY A 498 5.28 -0.05 72.23
C GLY A 498 5.38 -0.90 70.96
N ARG A 499 4.26 -1.39 70.42
CA ARG A 499 3.54 -0.80 69.27
C ARG A 499 4.40 -0.50 68.04
N GLY A 500 3.96 -1.05 66.91
CA GLY A 500 3.69 -0.20 65.75
C GLY A 500 4.31 -0.64 64.43
N THR A 501 3.48 -1.27 63.60
CA THR A 501 3.27 -0.97 62.17
C THR A 501 4.49 -0.91 61.24
N ARG A 502 4.48 -1.80 60.24
CA ARG A 502 4.09 -1.41 58.87
C ARG A 502 3.54 -2.60 58.10
#